data_AF-A0AAV9J9K2-F1
#
_entry.id   AF-A0AAV9J9K2-F1
#
_cell.length_a   1.000
_cell.length_b   1.000
_cell.length_c   1.000
_cell.angle_alpha   90.00
_cell.angle_beta   90.00
_cell.angle_gamma   90.00
#
_symmetry.space_group_name_H-M   'P 1'
#
loop_
_entity.id
_entity.type
_entity.pdbx_description
1 polymer ?
#
loop_
_entity_poly.entity_id
_entity_poly.type
_entity_poly.pdbx_seq_one_letter_code
_entity_poly.pdbx_strand_id
1 'polypeptide(L)'
;MAQLTGAPLPLIYTAFFLYIEPFATAVGAYYAWFRQDEYMHLTYPALAPIPVTPRESIVLLQLANLYLVFALTEALVLRAAPDNPRVWRTLLLGLLIADFGHLYSVHALGWAFYYRFWAWNSIHWGNLGFVYVGASLRMAFLLGVGLVQQQRQQQQQQQQQQHQQQQQQQQRGRSADGASSAGGRKKVGRR
;
A
#
# COMPACT_ATOMS: atom_id res chain seq x y z
N MET A 1 5.85 12.06 -16.60
CA MET A 1 5.23 11.28 -15.50
C MET A 1 5.97 9.95 -15.41
N ALA A 2 6.75 9.75 -14.35
CA ALA A 2 7.65 8.60 -14.22
C ALA A 2 6.84 7.31 -14.00
N GLN A 3 7.10 6.30 -14.81
CA GLN A 3 6.55 4.94 -14.65
C GLN A 3 7.19 4.31 -13.40
N LEU A 4 6.40 3.67 -12.54
CA LEU A 4 6.88 2.83 -11.43
C LEU A 4 7.29 1.45 -11.96
N THR A 5 8.12 1.39 -12.99
CA THR A 5 8.53 0.09 -13.55
C THR A 5 9.65 -0.50 -12.71
N GLY A 6 9.32 -1.49 -11.88
CA GLY A 6 10.27 -2.46 -11.33
C GLY A 6 10.89 -2.16 -9.96
N ALA A 7 10.43 -1.15 -9.21
CA ALA A 7 10.82 -0.98 -7.81
C ALA A 7 9.85 -1.69 -6.86
N PRO A 8 10.30 -2.62 -6.01
CA PRO A 8 9.46 -3.15 -4.97
C PRO A 8 9.08 -2.00 -4.02
N LEU A 9 7.78 -1.78 -3.87
CA LEU A 9 7.22 -0.77 -2.99
C LEU A 9 7.84 -0.86 -1.59
N PRO A 10 8.04 0.28 -0.88
CA PRO A 10 8.48 0.27 0.50
C PRO A 10 7.68 -0.73 1.34
N LEU A 11 8.38 -1.56 2.13
CA LEU A 11 7.78 -2.70 2.84
C LEU A 11 6.57 -2.28 3.68
N ILE A 12 6.60 -1.08 4.28
CA ILE A 12 5.49 -0.56 5.07
C ILE A 12 4.19 -0.41 4.26
N TYR A 13 4.27 0.08 3.02
CA TYR A 13 3.10 0.23 2.15
C TYR A 13 2.61 -1.12 1.64
N THR A 14 3.53 -2.02 1.30
CA THR A 14 3.20 -3.39 0.88
C THR A 14 2.51 -4.16 2.01
N ALA A 15 3.09 -4.14 3.21
CA ALA A 15 2.53 -4.83 4.37
C ALA A 15 1.15 -4.28 4.73
N PHE A 16 1.01 -2.96 4.79
CA PHE A 16 -0.24 -2.33 5.19
C PHE A 16 -1.34 -2.50 4.15
N PHE A 17 -1.16 -1.97 2.93
CA PHE A 17 -2.22 -1.91 1.92
C PHE A 17 -2.58 -3.27 1.34
N LEU A 18 -1.63 -4.21 1.23
CA LEU A 18 -1.93 -5.51 0.65
C LEU A 18 -2.41 -6.52 1.69
N TYR A 19 -1.98 -6.45 2.95
CA TYR A 19 -2.24 -7.52 3.92
C TYR A 19 -3.00 -7.06 5.15
N ILE A 20 -2.45 -6.09 5.89
CA ILE A 20 -3.01 -5.69 7.19
C ILE A 20 -4.39 -5.07 7.00
N GLU A 21 -4.53 -4.13 6.07
CA GLU A 21 -5.77 -3.40 5.82
C GLU A 21 -6.90 -4.30 5.31
N PRO A 22 -6.74 -5.08 4.22
CA PRO A 22 -7.82 -5.97 3.78
C PRO A 22 -8.26 -6.97 4.85
N PHE A 23 -7.33 -7.47 5.66
CA PHE A 23 -7.65 -8.36 6.76
C PHE A 23 -8.44 -7.66 7.86
N ALA A 24 -7.99 -6.48 8.30
CA ALA A 24 -8.68 -5.70 9.32
C ALA A 24 -10.10 -5.29 8.87
N THR A 25 -10.25 -4.87 7.61
CA THR A 25 -11.55 -4.56 7.01
C THR A 25 -12.46 -5.79 6.96
N ALA A 26 -11.93 -6.97 6.61
CA ALA A 26 -12.67 -8.22 6.64
C ALA A 26 -13.11 -8.64 8.06
N VAL A 27 -12.28 -8.39 9.08
CA VAL A 27 -12.67 -8.59 10.49
C VAL A 27 -13.82 -7.64 10.86
N GLY A 28 -13.78 -6.38 10.42
CA GLY A 28 -14.91 -5.45 10.59
C GLY A 28 -16.21 -6.00 9.97
N ALA A 29 -16.14 -6.53 8.74
CA ALA A 29 -17.27 -7.18 8.08
C ALA A 29 -17.80 -8.38 8.88
N TYR A 30 -16.90 -9.21 9.43
CA TYR A 30 -17.27 -10.35 10.26
C TYR A 30 -18.08 -9.93 11.50
N TYR A 31 -17.63 -8.90 12.24
CA TYR A 31 -18.37 -8.46 13.43
C TYR A 31 -19.73 -7.86 13.06
N ALA A 32 -19.80 -7.03 12.02
CA ALA A 32 -21.06 -6.44 11.56
C ALA A 32 -22.05 -7.50 11.04
N TRP A 33 -21.57 -8.64 10.52
CA TRP A 33 -22.43 -9.72 10.05
C TRP A 33 -22.85 -10.68 11.17
N PHE A 34 -21.88 -11.22 11.91
CA PHE A 34 -22.09 -12.37 12.80
C PHE A 34 -22.16 -12.00 14.28
N ARG A 35 -21.74 -10.79 14.67
CA ARG A 35 -21.60 -10.35 16.06
C ARG A 35 -22.28 -9.00 16.29
N GLN A 36 -23.51 -8.87 15.79
CA GLN A 36 -24.25 -7.61 15.75
C GLN A 36 -24.45 -6.96 17.13
N ASP A 37 -24.89 -7.72 18.13
CA ASP A 37 -25.09 -7.19 19.49
C ASP A 37 -23.79 -6.69 20.10
N GLU A 38 -22.69 -7.43 19.91
CA GLU A 38 -21.36 -7.01 20.37
C GLU A 38 -20.86 -5.77 19.62
N TYR A 39 -21.07 -5.73 18.30
CA TYR A 39 -20.71 -4.58 17.46
C TYR A 39 -21.42 -3.31 17.95
N MET A 40 -22.73 -3.40 18.21
CA MET A 40 -23.52 -2.27 18.70
C MET A 40 -23.11 -1.86 20.11
N HIS A 41 -22.96 -2.82 21.03
CA HIS A 41 -22.54 -2.56 22.41
C HIS A 41 -21.16 -1.89 22.47
N LEU A 42 -20.20 -2.34 21.67
CA LEU A 42 -18.88 -1.72 21.61
C LEU A 42 -18.92 -0.34 20.95
N THR A 43 -19.78 -0.15 19.94
CA THR A 43 -19.91 1.13 19.19
C THR A 43 -20.46 2.23 20.10
N TYR A 44 -21.51 1.93 20.85
CA TYR A 44 -22.10 2.85 21.80
C TYR A 44 -22.69 2.07 22.99
N PRO A 45 -21.99 2.04 24.15
CA PRO A 45 -22.44 1.26 25.28
C PRO A 45 -23.71 1.85 25.88
N ALA A 46 -24.71 0.99 26.09
CA ALA A 46 -25.94 1.33 26.80
C ALA A 46 -25.85 0.91 28.27
N LEU A 47 -26.57 1.63 29.15
CA LEU A 47 -26.65 1.33 30.58
C LEU A 47 -27.29 -0.03 30.88
N ALA A 48 -28.14 -0.52 29.97
CA ALA A 48 -28.76 -1.83 30.01
C ALA A 48 -28.60 -2.51 28.63
N PRO A 49 -28.58 -3.86 28.57
CA PRO A 49 -28.51 -4.56 27.28
C PRO A 49 -29.68 -4.18 26.37
N ILE A 50 -29.37 -3.64 25.19
CA ILE A 50 -30.35 -3.34 24.14
C ILE A 50 -30.14 -4.37 23.03
N PRO A 51 -31.10 -5.26 22.77
CA PRO A 51 -30.99 -6.22 21.69
C PRO A 51 -31.06 -5.51 20.33
N VAL A 52 -30.31 -6.03 19.35
CA VAL A 52 -30.35 -5.51 17.98
C VAL A 52 -31.74 -5.70 17.38
N THR A 53 -32.35 -4.59 16.96
CA THR A 53 -33.65 -4.60 16.27
C THR A 53 -33.53 -5.11 14.83
N PRO A 54 -34.61 -5.58 14.20
CA PRO A 54 -34.59 -5.97 12.78
C PRO A 54 -34.10 -4.86 11.85
N ARG A 55 -34.39 -3.60 12.18
CA ARG A 55 -33.91 -2.43 11.42
C ARG A 55 -32.39 -2.31 11.50
N GLU A 56 -31.83 -2.36 12.70
CA GLU A 56 -30.39 -2.28 12.92
C GLU A 56 -29.67 -3.47 12.29
N SER A 57 -30.25 -4.67 12.39
CA SER A 57 -29.70 -5.86 11.76
C SER A 57 -29.58 -5.71 10.24
N ILE A 58 -30.61 -5.17 9.57
CA ILE A 58 -30.56 -4.88 8.12
C ILE A 58 -29.44 -3.89 7.81
N VAL A 59 -29.31 -2.80 8.58
CA VAL A 59 -28.27 -1.78 8.37
C VAL A 59 -26.87 -2.36 8.62
N LEU A 60 -26.70 -3.19 9.64
CA LEU A 60 -25.43 -3.86 9.95
C LEU A 60 -25.05 -4.88 8.87
N LEU A 61 -26.01 -5.60 8.29
CA LEU A 61 -25.76 -6.48 7.15
C LEU A 61 -25.37 -5.69 5.89
N GLN A 62 -26.00 -4.54 5.65
CA GLN A 62 -25.60 -3.62 4.57
C GLN A 62 -24.18 -3.10 4.80
N LEU A 63 -23.84 -2.71 6.03
CA LEU A 63 -22.50 -2.28 6.42
C LEU A 63 -21.47 -3.41 6.24
N ALA A 64 -21.78 -4.62 6.70
CA ALA A 64 -20.92 -5.78 6.56
C ALA A 64 -20.65 -6.12 5.08
N ASN A 65 -21.68 -6.02 4.24
CA ASN A 65 -21.53 -6.18 2.79
C ASN A 65 -20.61 -5.12 2.18
N LEU A 66 -20.73 -3.86 2.60
CA LEU A 66 -19.83 -2.78 2.15
C LEU A 66 -18.38 -3.02 2.60
N TYR A 67 -18.17 -3.41 3.86
CA TYR A 67 -16.83 -3.75 4.36
C TYR A 67 -16.22 -4.95 3.63
N LEU A 68 -17.02 -5.97 3.32
CA LEU A 68 -16.52 -7.11 2.54
C LEU A 68 -16.07 -6.69 1.14
N VAL A 69 -16.86 -5.86 0.45
CA VAL A 69 -16.47 -5.30 -0.87
C VAL A 69 -15.21 -4.42 -0.76
N PHE A 70 -15.07 -3.62 0.30
CA PHE A 70 -13.85 -2.85 0.54
C PHE A 70 -12.64 -3.76 0.71
N ALA A 71 -12.72 -4.74 1.60
CA ALA A 71 -11.64 -5.71 1.85
C ALA A 71 -11.22 -6.45 0.57
N LEU A 72 -12.19 -6.89 -0.24
CA LEU A 72 -11.92 -7.55 -1.52
C LEU A 72 -11.31 -6.59 -2.54
N THR A 73 -11.79 -5.35 -2.61
CA THR A 73 -11.28 -4.35 -3.54
C THR A 73 -9.84 -3.97 -3.22
N GLU A 74 -9.55 -3.69 -1.94
CA GLU A 74 -8.20 -3.42 -1.43
C GLU A 74 -7.27 -4.61 -1.70
N ALA A 75 -7.74 -5.84 -1.42
CA ALA A 75 -6.95 -7.04 -1.64
C ALA A 75 -6.67 -7.30 -3.13
N LEU A 76 -7.67 -7.19 -3.99
CA LEU A 76 -7.61 -7.69 -5.36
C LEU A 76 -7.12 -6.63 -6.35
N VAL A 77 -7.60 -5.38 -6.27
CA VAL A 77 -7.30 -4.36 -7.27
C VAL A 77 -5.82 -3.98 -7.27
N LEU A 78 -5.24 -3.78 -6.08
CA LEU A 78 -3.82 -3.44 -5.97
C LEU A 78 -2.91 -4.60 -6.41
N ARG A 79 -3.33 -5.84 -6.18
CA ARG A 79 -2.63 -7.05 -6.64
C ARG A 79 -2.78 -7.30 -8.14
N ALA A 80 -3.91 -6.91 -8.73
CA ALA A 80 -4.15 -7.03 -10.16
C ALA A 80 -3.36 -5.98 -10.97
N ALA A 81 -2.94 -4.88 -10.33
CA ALA A 81 -2.22 -3.79 -10.98
C ALA A 81 -0.97 -3.36 -10.17
N PRO A 82 -0.02 -4.28 -9.89
CA PRO A 82 1.11 -4.01 -9.00
C PRO A 82 2.04 -2.91 -9.53
N ASP A 83 2.23 -2.83 -10.85
CA ASP A 83 3.12 -1.87 -11.51
C ASP A 83 2.41 -0.60 -12.01
N ASN A 84 1.11 -0.41 -11.68
CA ASN A 84 0.34 0.72 -12.19
C ASN A 84 0.13 1.83 -11.13
N PRO A 85 0.98 2.88 -11.11
CA PRO A 85 0.85 3.98 -10.15
C PRO A 85 -0.49 4.71 -10.20
N ARG A 86 -1.15 4.74 -11.36
CA ARG A 86 -2.43 5.45 -11.51
C ARG A 86 -3.53 4.70 -10.78
N VAL A 87 -3.59 3.37 -10.92
CA VAL A 87 -4.56 2.53 -10.20
C VAL A 87 -4.37 2.67 -8.69
N TRP A 88 -3.13 2.55 -8.22
CA TRP A 88 -2.79 2.74 -6.80
C TRP A 88 -3.22 4.10 -6.27
N ARG A 89 -2.83 5.20 -6.95
CA ARG A 89 -3.18 6.56 -6.51
C ARG A 89 -4.69 6.80 -6.52
N THR A 90 -5.39 6.35 -7.55
CA THR A 90 -6.85 6.54 -7.66
C THR A 90 -7.58 5.77 -6.56
N LEU A 91 -7.23 4.50 -6.34
CA LEU A 91 -7.88 3.70 -5.29
C LEU A 91 -7.58 4.26 -3.90
N LEU A 92 -6.31 4.56 -3.60
CA LEU A 92 -5.92 5.08 -2.28
C LEU A 92 -6.49 6.49 -2.02
N LEU A 93 -6.70 7.31 -3.05
CA LEU A 93 -7.41 8.58 -2.90
C LEU A 93 -8.89 8.36 -2.54
N GLY A 94 -9.58 7.43 -3.20
CA GLY A 94 -10.95 7.06 -2.86
C GLY A 94 -11.06 6.55 -1.42
N LEU A 95 -10.12 5.70 -1.00
CA LEU A 95 -10.05 5.19 0.37
C LEU A 95 -9.73 6.29 1.38
N LEU A 96 -8.88 7.26 1.04
CA LEU A 96 -8.61 8.41 1.92
C LEU A 96 -9.88 9.26 2.16
N ILE A 97 -10.72 9.42 1.14
CA ILE A 97 -12.01 10.09 1.31
C ILE A 97 -12.93 9.24 2.22
N ALA A 98 -12.94 7.92 2.04
CA ALA A 98 -13.69 7.01 2.89
C ALA A 98 -13.21 7.04 4.35
N ASP A 99 -11.90 7.17 4.61
CA ASP A 99 -11.34 7.30 5.95
C ASP A 99 -11.94 8.50 6.70
N PHE A 100 -12.02 9.67 6.04
CA PHE A 100 -12.63 10.85 6.66
C PHE A 100 -14.13 10.66 6.94
N GLY A 101 -14.85 10.01 6.03
CA GLY A 101 -16.24 9.62 6.25
C GLY A 101 -16.40 8.67 7.45
N HIS A 102 -15.51 7.68 7.57
CA HIS A 102 -15.51 6.71 8.67
C HIS A 102 -15.16 7.38 10.00
N LEU A 103 -14.16 8.26 10.03
CA LEU A 103 -13.85 9.06 11.21
C LEU A 103 -15.04 9.93 11.62
N TYR A 104 -15.74 10.57 10.68
CA TYR A 104 -16.92 11.37 10.97
C TYR A 104 -18.11 10.53 11.48
N SER A 105 -18.19 9.24 11.13
CA SER A 105 -19.29 8.37 11.54
C SER A 105 -19.49 8.29 13.07
N VAL A 106 -18.41 8.48 13.84
CA VAL A 106 -18.43 8.44 15.32
C VAL A 106 -18.51 9.84 15.96
N HIS A 107 -18.83 10.89 15.21
CA HIS A 107 -18.88 12.27 15.73
C HIS A 107 -19.83 12.45 16.93
N ALA A 108 -20.87 11.61 17.03
CA ALA A 108 -21.81 11.60 18.14
C ALA A 108 -21.15 11.29 19.50
N LEU A 109 -19.95 10.69 19.52
CA LEU A 109 -19.14 10.50 20.74
C LEU A 109 -18.51 11.80 21.26
N GLY A 110 -18.54 12.86 20.46
CA GLY A 110 -18.02 14.18 20.77
C GLY A 110 -16.56 14.38 20.36
N TRP A 111 -16.20 15.61 19.99
CA TRP A 111 -14.87 15.95 19.44
C TRP A 111 -13.70 15.61 20.37
N ALA A 112 -13.87 15.74 21.67
CA ALA A 112 -12.83 15.38 22.63
C ALA A 112 -12.48 13.87 22.59
N PHE A 113 -13.44 13.02 22.20
CA PHE A 113 -13.24 11.57 22.17
C PHE A 113 -12.20 11.13 21.13
N TYR A 114 -12.05 11.88 20.04
CA TYR A 114 -11.08 11.64 18.95
C TYR A 114 -9.62 11.67 19.39
N TYR A 115 -9.34 12.25 20.56
CA TYR A 115 -7.98 12.39 21.11
C TYR A 115 -7.77 11.60 22.40
N ARG A 116 -8.83 11.04 22.99
CA ARG A 116 -8.80 10.29 24.26
C ARG A 116 -8.49 8.82 24.00
N PHE A 117 -7.36 8.53 23.37
CA PHE A 117 -7.00 7.16 22.97
C PHE A 117 -6.89 6.19 24.16
N TRP A 118 -6.63 6.69 25.37
CA TRP A 118 -6.63 5.89 26.61
C TRP A 118 -8.03 5.45 27.06
N ALA A 119 -9.09 6.01 26.49
CA ALA A 119 -10.48 5.64 26.77
C ALA A 119 -11.10 4.77 25.66
N TRP A 120 -10.35 4.45 24.61
CA TRP A 120 -10.85 3.65 23.49
C TRP A 120 -10.92 2.17 23.86
N ASN A 121 -12.06 1.55 23.58
CA ASN A 121 -12.24 0.11 23.59
C ASN A 121 -11.76 -0.50 22.25
N SER A 122 -11.94 -1.81 22.08
CA SER A 122 -11.53 -2.54 20.88
C SER A 122 -12.09 -1.96 19.57
N ILE A 123 -13.38 -1.63 19.52
CA ILE A 123 -13.98 -1.10 18.29
C ILE A 123 -13.54 0.34 18.03
N HIS A 124 -13.27 1.14 19.06
CA HIS A 124 -12.75 2.50 18.89
C HIS A 124 -11.29 2.50 18.41
N TRP A 125 -10.47 1.54 18.84
CA TRP A 125 -9.16 1.33 18.23
C TRP A 125 -9.25 0.98 16.75
N GLY A 126 -10.26 0.21 16.33
CA GLY A 126 -10.54 -0.04 14.91
C GLY A 126 -11.07 1.21 14.18
N ASN A 127 -12.06 1.89 14.75
CA ASN A 127 -12.76 2.99 14.08
C ASN A 127 -11.99 4.32 14.06
N LEU A 128 -11.06 4.52 15.00
CA LEU A 128 -10.26 5.74 15.10
C LEU A 128 -8.79 5.42 14.89
N GLY A 129 -8.19 4.59 15.76
CA GLY A 129 -6.75 4.33 15.73
C GLY A 129 -6.27 3.75 14.41
N PHE A 130 -6.88 2.65 13.97
CA PHE A 130 -6.53 1.98 12.72
C PHE A 130 -6.76 2.89 11.51
N VAL A 131 -7.87 3.63 11.50
CA VAL A 131 -8.23 4.54 10.41
C VAL A 131 -7.29 5.75 10.36
N TYR A 132 -6.83 6.27 11.49
CA TYR A 132 -5.78 7.30 11.53
C TYR A 132 -4.46 6.81 10.92
N VAL A 133 -4.05 5.57 11.23
CA VAL A 133 -2.86 4.96 10.63
C VAL A 133 -3.05 4.80 9.12
N GLY A 134 -4.19 4.27 8.69
CA GLY A 134 -4.53 4.10 7.28
C GLY A 134 -4.52 5.42 6.51
N ALA A 135 -5.25 6.42 6.99
CA ALA A 135 -5.29 7.75 6.41
C ALA A 135 -3.89 8.38 6.33
N SER A 136 -3.08 8.24 7.37
CA SER A 136 -1.70 8.75 7.41
C SER A 136 -0.81 8.10 6.35
N LEU A 137 -0.88 6.78 6.22
CA LEU A 137 -0.13 6.03 5.20
C LEU A 137 -0.59 6.37 3.79
N ARG A 138 -1.90 6.53 3.56
CA ARG A 138 -2.44 6.95 2.27
C ARG A 138 -2.00 8.36 1.92
N MET A 139 -2.06 9.32 2.84
CA MET A 139 -1.53 10.67 2.66
C MET A 139 -0.03 10.64 2.31
N ALA A 140 0.77 9.89 3.08
CA ALA A 140 2.20 9.74 2.82
C ALA A 140 2.49 9.15 1.43
N PHE A 141 1.76 8.09 1.03
CA PHE A 141 1.89 7.47 -0.29
C PHE A 141 1.51 8.43 -1.42
N LEU A 142 0.37 9.12 -1.30
CA LEU A 142 -0.13 10.06 -2.32
C LEU A 142 0.82 11.24 -2.51
N LEU A 143 1.42 11.73 -1.42
CA LEU A 143 2.47 12.75 -1.42
C LEU A 143 3.84 12.24 -1.89
N GLY A 144 4.01 10.93 -2.10
CA GLY A 144 5.24 10.33 -2.59
C GLY A 144 6.32 10.11 -1.52
N VAL A 145 5.97 10.19 -0.24
CA VAL A 145 6.89 9.92 0.88
C VAL A 145 7.39 8.48 0.78
N GLY A 146 8.70 8.29 0.82
CA GLY A 146 9.34 6.97 0.69
C GLY A 146 9.43 6.40 -0.74
N LEU A 147 8.70 6.97 -1.72
CA LEU A 147 8.73 6.50 -3.11
C LEU A 147 9.84 7.17 -3.95
N VAL A 148 10.08 8.47 -3.72
CA VAL A 148 11.08 9.25 -4.48
C VAL A 148 12.52 8.76 -4.23
N GLN A 149 12.81 8.31 -3.01
CA GLN A 149 14.15 7.83 -2.66
C GLN A 149 14.50 6.53 -3.39
N GLN A 150 13.55 5.60 -3.50
CA GLN A 150 13.78 4.35 -4.22
C GLN A 150 13.94 4.58 -5.73
N GLN A 151 13.17 5.51 -6.32
CA GLN A 151 13.33 5.87 -7.73
C GLN A 151 14.75 6.40 -8.02
N ARG A 152 15.29 7.27 -7.16
CA ARG A 152 16.65 7.80 -7.32
C ARG A 152 17.71 6.70 -7.19
N GLN A 153 17.56 5.80 -6.22
CA GLN A 153 18.48 4.68 -6.04
C GLN A 153 18.50 3.75 -7.25
N GLN A 154 17.33 3.46 -7.84
CA GLN A 154 17.26 2.64 -9.05
C GLN A 154 17.88 3.32 -10.26
N GLN A 155 17.62 4.61 -10.47
CA GLN A 155 18.24 5.34 -11.58
C GLN A 155 19.76 5.34 -11.47
N GLN A 156 20.31 5.53 -10.26
CA GLN A 156 21.75 5.46 -10.02
C GLN A 156 22.33 4.05 -10.29
N GLN A 157 21.64 2.99 -9.86
CA GLN A 157 22.07 1.62 -10.14
C GLN A 157 22.04 1.29 -11.63
N GLN A 158 20.99 1.71 -12.35
CA GLN A 158 20.90 1.52 -13.80
C GLN A 158 22.01 2.27 -14.54
N GLN A 159 22.30 3.51 -14.14
CA GLN A 159 23.41 4.29 -14.71
C GLN A 159 24.76 3.61 -14.46
N GLN A 160 25.00 3.10 -13.25
CA GLN A 160 26.24 2.38 -12.92
C GLN A 160 26.39 1.10 -13.73
N GLN A 161 25.31 0.32 -13.90
CA GLN A 161 25.32 -0.90 -14.72
C GLN A 161 25.60 -0.60 -16.19
N GLN A 162 24.97 0.44 -16.76
CA GLN A 162 25.23 0.87 -18.13
C GLN A 162 26.69 1.30 -18.30
N HIS A 163 27.24 2.04 -17.34
CA HIS A 163 28.63 2.48 -17.38
C HIS A 163 29.61 1.29 -17.32
N GLN A 164 29.35 0.30 -16.46
CA GLN A 164 30.15 -0.93 -16.40
C GLN A 164 30.09 -1.74 -17.70
N GLN A 165 28.91 -1.86 -18.31
CA GLN A 165 28.75 -2.57 -19.59
C GLN A 165 29.52 -1.88 -20.72
N GLN A 166 29.49 -0.54 -20.78
CA GLN A 166 30.27 0.22 -21.75
C GLN A 166 31.78 0.01 -21.57
N GLN A 167 32.27 0.00 -20.32
CA GLN A 167 33.68 -0.28 -20.03
C GLN A 167 34.09 -1.69 -20.46
N GLN A 168 33.26 -2.71 -20.19
CA GLN A 168 33.54 -4.08 -20.64
C GLN A 168 33.57 -4.22 -22.17
N GLN A 169 32.67 -3.54 -22.88
CA GLN A 169 32.65 -3.53 -24.34
C GLN A 169 33.91 -2.85 -24.92
N GLN A 170 34.34 -1.73 -24.34
CA GLN A 170 35.58 -1.05 -24.75
C GLN A 170 36.82 -1.92 -24.52
N GLN A 171 36.87 -2.66 -23.40
CA GLN A 171 37.96 -3.59 -23.11
C GLN A 171 37.96 -4.82 -24.06
N ARG A 172 36.79 -5.37 -24.39
CA ARG A 172 36.66 -6.45 -25.39
C ARG A 172 37.09 -6.00 -26.78
N GLY A 173 36.66 -4.81 -27.21
CA GLY A 173 37.06 -4.24 -28.51
C GLY A 173 38.58 -4.07 -28.63
N ARG A 174 39.21 -3.45 -27.62
CA ARG A 174 40.68 -3.30 -27.57
C ARG A 174 41.44 -4.63 -27.62
N SER A 175 40.91 -5.67 -26.98
CA SER A 175 41.54 -7.00 -26.95
C SER A 175 41.46 -7.71 -28.30
N ALA A 176 40.36 -7.52 -29.05
CA ALA A 176 40.20 -8.07 -30.39
C ALA A 176 41.12 -7.40 -31.43
N ASP A 177 41.27 -6.07 -31.37
CA ASP A 177 42.17 -5.32 -32.26
C ASP A 177 43.65 -5.63 -31.98
N GLY A 178 44.03 -5.79 -30.71
CA GLY A 178 45.38 -6.17 -30.31
C GLY A 178 45.80 -7.57 -30.79
N ALA A 179 44.88 -8.54 -30.81
CA ALA A 179 45.14 -9.89 -31.32
C ALA A 179 45.31 -9.92 -32.86
N SER A 180 44.56 -9.09 -33.59
CA SER A 180 44.69 -8.95 -35.06
C SER A 180 46.03 -8.32 -35.47
N SER A 181 46.49 -7.32 -34.70
CA SER A 181 47.78 -6.65 -34.91
C SER A 181 49.01 -7.55 -34.69
N ALA A 182 48.93 -8.51 -33.74
CA ALA A 182 50.04 -9.41 -33.43
C ALA A 182 50.24 -10.54 -34.47
N GLY A 183 49.21 -10.90 -35.25
CA GLY A 183 49.27 -11.95 -36.27
C GLY A 183 49.96 -11.54 -37.58
N GLY A 184 50.14 -10.25 -37.85
CA GLY A 184 50.64 -9.74 -39.14
C GLY A 184 52.16 -9.65 -39.29
N ARG A 185 52.95 -9.98 -38.26
CA ARG A 185 54.39 -9.68 -38.22
C ARG A 185 55.30 -10.91 -38.37
N LYS A 186 55.04 -11.81 -39.32
CA LYS A 186 56.03 -12.80 -39.79
C LYS A 186 55.86 -13.12 -41.28
N LYS A 187 56.55 -12.38 -42.16
CA LYS A 187 57.19 -12.87 -43.40
C LYS A 187 57.70 -11.68 -44.23
N VAL A 188 58.83 -11.13 -43.84
CA VAL A 188 59.73 -10.44 -44.80
C VAL A 188 61.14 -10.73 -44.34
N GLY A 189 61.87 -11.58 -45.08
CA GLY A 189 63.27 -11.82 -44.77
C GLY A 189 63.92 -13.00 -45.47
N ARG A 190 64.53 -12.67 -46.62
CA ARG A 190 65.78 -13.22 -47.20
C ARG A 190 65.76 -14.51 -48.03
N ARG A 191 66.13 -14.25 -49.30
CA ARG A 191 67.02 -14.96 -50.23
C ARG A 191 66.51 -16.23 -50.88
#